data_AF-A0A2E9MDS2-F1
#
_entry.id   AF-A0A2E9MDS2-F1
#
_cell.length_a   1.000
_cell.length_b   1.000
_cell.length_c   1.000
_cell.angle_alpha   90.00
_cell.angle_beta   90.00
_cell.angle_gamma   90.00
#
_symmetry.space_group_name_H-M   'P 1'
#
loop_
_entity.id
_entity.type
_entity.pdbx_description
1 polymer ?
#
loop_
_entity_poly.entity_id
_entity_poly.type
_entity_poly.pdbx_seq_one_letter_code
_entity_poly.pdbx_strand_id
1 'polypeptide(L)'
;MWIVATAIPEFGLTQFLLPDITAIIYFATTENGWRESLLPFVAEWMIPDHRLAAVQAFYEGLPAGAPIPWDIWVRPLAYWASFILALYLAMISCMSILRRQWVDQERLIFPLVQLPLAMTQEGEGSRRPLLGPLFRSPLMWPALPFQPCCRRSTD
;
A
#
# COMPACT_ATOMS: atom_id res chain seq x y z
N MET A 1 -3.35 9.42 10.81
CA MET A 1 -2.37 8.53 10.15
C MET A 1 -3.00 7.16 9.90
N TRP A 2 -3.84 7.04 8.88
CA TRP A 2 -4.38 5.74 8.43
C TRP A 2 -3.63 5.20 7.21
N ILE A 3 -3.08 6.11 6.38
CA ILE A 3 -2.33 5.79 5.15
C ILE A 3 -1.12 4.89 5.41
N VAL A 4 -0.38 5.07 6.51
CA VAL A 4 0.81 4.25 6.80
C VAL A 4 0.41 2.79 7.08
N ALA A 5 -0.75 2.58 7.72
CA ALA A 5 -1.24 1.25 8.07
C ALA A 5 -1.87 0.51 6.88
N THR A 6 -2.41 1.22 5.89
CA THR A 6 -3.08 0.60 4.72
C THR A 6 -2.21 0.55 3.47
N ALA A 7 -1.35 1.55 3.23
CA ALA A 7 -0.60 1.65 1.97
C ALA A 7 0.60 0.69 1.89
N ILE A 8 1.22 0.39 3.03
CA ILE A 8 2.44 -0.44 3.08
C ILE A 8 2.12 -1.94 2.92
N PRO A 9 1.10 -2.51 3.61
CA PRO A 9 0.89 -3.96 3.61
C PRO A 9 0.15 -4.52 2.39
N GLU A 10 -0.67 -3.73 1.69
CA GLU A 10 -1.68 -4.29 0.78
C GLU A 10 -1.38 -4.07 -0.71
N PHE A 11 -1.25 -2.82 -1.17
CA PHE A 11 -1.19 -2.52 -2.61
C PHE A 11 0.03 -1.71 -3.08
N GLY A 12 0.92 -1.29 -2.18
CA GLY A 12 1.95 -0.30 -2.54
C GLY A 12 3.34 -0.87 -2.79
N LEU A 13 3.78 -1.84 -1.98
CA LEU A 13 5.21 -2.04 -1.78
C LEU A 13 5.64 -3.50 -1.85
N THR A 14 5.30 -4.30 -0.85
CA THR A 14 5.75 -5.70 -0.74
C THR A 14 5.20 -6.59 -1.85
N GLN A 15 3.98 -6.30 -2.31
CA GLN A 15 3.35 -6.98 -3.44
C GLN A 15 4.13 -6.82 -4.75
N PHE A 16 4.65 -5.62 -5.03
CA PHE A 16 5.24 -5.29 -6.32
C PHE A 16 6.76 -5.40 -6.29
N LEU A 17 7.39 -4.87 -5.23
CA LEU A 17 8.83 -4.73 -5.17
C LEU A 17 9.57 -6.07 -5.34
N LEU A 18 9.16 -7.11 -4.60
CA LEU A 18 9.85 -8.40 -4.64
C LEU A 18 9.72 -9.08 -6.02
N PRO A 19 8.52 -9.25 -6.60
CA PRO A 19 8.38 -9.76 -7.96
C PRO A 19 9.10 -8.91 -9.02
N ASP A 20 9.06 -7.57 -8.91
CA ASP A 20 9.63 -6.69 -9.94
C ASP A 20 11.15 -6.80 -10.02
N ILE A 21 11.85 -6.86 -8.87
CA ILE A 21 13.31 -6.99 -8.85
C ILE A 21 13.79 -8.39 -9.24
N THR A 22 12.95 -9.42 -9.11
CA THR A 22 13.28 -10.80 -9.51
C THR A 22 12.81 -11.18 -10.90
N ALA A 23 11.77 -10.54 -11.44
CA ALA A 23 11.13 -10.91 -12.70
C ALA A 23 12.10 -10.88 -13.87
N ILE A 24 12.96 -9.85 -13.94
CA ILE A 24 13.95 -9.71 -15.02
C ILE A 24 14.94 -10.89 -15.03
N ILE A 25 15.24 -11.46 -13.87
CA ILE A 25 16.16 -12.61 -13.74
C ILE A 25 15.43 -13.92 -13.98
N TYR A 26 14.25 -14.09 -13.36
CA TYR A 26 13.48 -15.34 -13.40
C TYR A 26 12.87 -15.61 -14.78
N PHE A 27 12.31 -14.59 -15.43
CA PHE A 27 11.67 -14.71 -16.73
C PHE A 27 12.63 -14.51 -17.91
N ALA A 28 13.94 -14.39 -17.69
CA ALA A 28 14.92 -14.28 -18.77
C ALA A 28 15.16 -15.63 -19.47
N THR A 29 14.34 -15.92 -20.49
CA THR A 29 14.49 -17.07 -21.39
C THR A 29 15.43 -16.74 -22.56
N THR A 30 15.97 -17.77 -23.22
CA THR A 30 16.80 -17.57 -24.42
C THR A 30 16.02 -17.00 -25.60
N GLU A 31 14.70 -17.23 -25.66
CA GLU A 31 13.83 -16.71 -26.71
C GLU A 31 13.54 -15.21 -26.57
N ASN A 32 13.46 -14.69 -25.34
CA ASN A 32 13.19 -13.26 -25.13
C ASN A 32 14.47 -12.40 -25.13
N GLY A 33 15.65 -13.00 -24.91
CA GLY A 33 16.94 -12.32 -24.92
C GLY A 33 17.08 -11.23 -23.84
N TRP A 34 16.29 -11.30 -22.75
CA TRP A 34 16.30 -10.28 -21.70
C TRP A 34 17.63 -10.23 -20.94
N ARG A 35 18.35 -11.36 -20.87
CA ARG A 35 19.64 -11.45 -20.20
C ARG A 35 20.73 -10.64 -20.91
N GLU A 36 20.68 -10.61 -22.23
CA GLU A 36 21.65 -9.92 -23.06
C GLU A 36 21.22 -8.48 -23.33
N SER A 37 19.91 -8.21 -23.38
CA SER A 37 19.36 -6.92 -23.82
C SER A 37 18.97 -5.97 -22.68
N LEU A 38 18.50 -6.49 -21.54
CA LEU A 38 18.00 -5.66 -20.43
C LEU A 38 18.93 -5.67 -19.23
N LEU A 39 19.41 -6.85 -18.83
CA LEU A 39 20.25 -7.04 -17.65
C LEU A 39 21.49 -6.13 -17.60
N PRO A 40 22.19 -5.81 -18.72
CA PRO A 40 23.32 -4.87 -18.69
C PRO A 40 22.97 -3.42 -18.30
N PHE A 41 21.70 -3.02 -18.45
CA PHE A 41 21.23 -1.68 -18.10
C PHE A 41 20.65 -1.61 -16.67
N VAL A 42 20.48 -2.75 -16.02
CA VAL A 42 19.97 -2.83 -14.66
C VAL A 42 21.13 -2.75 -13.69
N ALA A 43 21.08 -1.80 -12.76
CA ALA A 43 22.14 -1.64 -11.79
C ALA A 43 22.15 -2.80 -10.77
N GLU A 44 23.34 -3.33 -10.49
CA GLU A 44 23.53 -4.48 -9.60
C GLU A 44 23.03 -4.26 -8.16
N TRP A 45 22.92 -3.00 -7.72
CA TRP A 45 22.40 -2.67 -6.39
C TRP A 45 20.87 -2.76 -6.30
N MET A 46 20.17 -2.80 -7.43
CA MET A 46 18.71 -2.74 -7.50
C MET A 46 18.06 -4.13 -7.49
N ILE A 47 18.79 -5.14 -7.92
CA ILE A 47 18.34 -6.53 -8.07
C ILE A 47 19.13 -7.46 -7.14
N PRO A 48 18.57 -8.62 -6.75
CA PRO A 48 19.35 -9.67 -6.10
C PRO A 48 20.48 -10.14 -7.02
N ASP A 49 21.56 -10.62 -6.41
CA ASP A 49 22.73 -11.19 -7.11
C ASP A 49 22.30 -12.18 -8.20
N HIS A 50 23.07 -12.30 -9.30
CA HIS A 50 22.73 -13.06 -10.52
C HIS A 50 22.61 -14.59 -10.32
N ARG A 51 22.55 -15.07 -9.08
CA ARG A 51 22.37 -16.48 -8.74
C ARG A 51 20.95 -16.92 -9.04
N LEU A 52 20.76 -17.41 -10.27
CA LEU A 52 19.48 -17.91 -10.79
C LEU A 52 18.81 -18.90 -9.83
N ALA A 53 19.57 -19.80 -9.19
CA ALA A 53 19.03 -20.79 -8.25
C ALA A 53 18.33 -20.16 -7.03
N ALA A 54 18.85 -19.04 -6.53
CA ALA A 54 18.27 -18.37 -5.36
C ALA A 54 17.01 -17.56 -5.72
N VAL A 55 16.97 -17.01 -6.94
CA VAL A 55 15.77 -16.37 -7.50
C VAL A 55 14.71 -17.41 -7.85
N GLN A 56 15.09 -18.56 -8.41
CA GLN A 56 14.16 -19.68 -8.66
C GLN A 56 13.56 -20.20 -7.35
N ALA A 57 14.36 -20.36 -6.30
CA ALA A 57 13.88 -20.78 -4.99
C ALA A 57 12.85 -19.81 -4.38
N PHE A 58 12.84 -18.53 -4.77
CA PHE A 58 11.80 -17.58 -4.37
C PHE A 58 10.44 -17.88 -5.01
N TYR A 59 10.40 -18.33 -6.27
CA TYR A 59 9.17 -18.66 -6.98
C TYR A 59 8.72 -20.11 -6.78
N GLU A 60 9.66 -21.05 -6.82
CA GLU A 60 9.41 -22.51 -6.76
C GLU A 60 9.43 -23.06 -5.32
N GLY A 61 9.93 -22.27 -4.37
CA GLY A 61 10.10 -22.66 -2.97
C GLY A 61 11.48 -23.26 -2.69
N LEU A 62 11.92 -23.11 -1.44
CA LEU A 62 13.17 -23.73 -0.98
C LEU A 62 12.95 -25.22 -0.64
N PRO A 63 13.94 -26.09 -0.89
CA PRO A 63 13.91 -27.47 -0.42
C PRO A 63 13.85 -27.51 1.11
N ALA A 64 13.18 -28.55 1.64
CA ALA A 64 12.92 -28.66 3.07
C ALA A 64 14.22 -28.67 3.88
N GLY A 65 14.37 -27.71 4.79
CA GLY A 65 15.54 -27.56 5.66
C GLY A 65 16.70 -26.74 5.08
N ALA A 66 16.59 -26.20 3.87
CA ALA A 66 17.59 -25.28 3.33
C ALA A 66 17.48 -23.88 4.00
N PRO A 67 18.62 -23.24 4.35
CA PRO A 67 18.62 -21.89 4.87
C PRO A 67 18.24 -20.88 3.79
N ILE A 68 17.54 -19.82 4.18
CA ILE A 68 17.22 -18.70 3.30
C ILE A 68 18.52 -17.94 2.96
N PRO A 69 18.85 -17.73 1.67
CA PRO A 69 20.07 -17.03 1.26
C PRO A 69 19.93 -15.52 1.46
N TRP A 70 20.03 -15.04 2.69
CA TRP A 70 19.84 -13.61 3.02
C TRP A 70 20.89 -12.68 2.40
N ASP A 71 22.08 -13.20 2.08
CA ASP A 71 23.20 -12.43 1.54
C ASP A 71 22.85 -11.71 0.23
N ILE A 72 22.03 -12.33 -0.62
CA ILE A 72 21.61 -11.74 -1.90
C ILE A 72 20.49 -10.71 -1.75
N TRP A 73 19.75 -10.72 -0.64
CA TRP A 73 18.57 -9.88 -0.43
C TRP A 73 18.86 -8.64 0.39
N VAL A 74 19.75 -8.73 1.38
CA VAL A 74 20.02 -7.63 2.32
C VAL A 74 20.45 -6.36 1.59
N ARG A 75 21.30 -6.49 0.57
CA ARG A 75 21.81 -5.35 -0.20
C ARG A 75 20.71 -4.62 -0.98
N PRO A 76 19.96 -5.27 -1.91
CA PRO A 76 18.90 -4.57 -2.64
C PRO A 76 17.78 -4.08 -1.71
N LEU A 77 17.40 -4.87 -0.69
CA LEU A 77 16.38 -4.45 0.26
C LEU A 77 16.79 -3.21 1.06
N ALA A 78 18.06 -3.07 1.45
CA ALA A 78 18.53 -1.89 2.15
C ALA A 78 18.42 -0.62 1.28
N TYR A 79 18.83 -0.69 0.00
CA TYR A 79 18.68 0.45 -0.93
C TYR A 79 17.22 0.80 -1.15
N TRP A 80 16.38 -0.19 -1.45
CA TRP A 80 14.95 0.03 -1.64
C TRP A 80 14.30 0.59 -0.38
N ALA A 81 14.58 0.02 0.80
CA ALA A 81 14.03 0.53 2.07
C ALA A 81 14.42 1.99 2.32
N SER A 82 15.67 2.37 2.02
CA SER A 82 16.12 3.76 2.16
C SER A 82 15.39 4.71 1.20
N PHE A 83 15.22 4.30 -0.05
CA PHE A 83 14.50 5.07 -1.07
C PHE A 83 13.02 5.23 -0.71
N ILE A 84 12.37 4.14 -0.30
CA ILE A 84 10.98 4.11 0.10
C ILE A 84 10.76 5.01 1.31
N LEU A 85 11.64 4.94 2.31
CA LEU A 85 11.57 5.81 3.48
C LEU A 85 11.67 7.29 3.10
N ALA A 86 12.61 7.64 2.22
CA ALA A 86 12.76 9.00 1.72
C ALA A 86 11.52 9.46 0.92
N LEU A 87 10.97 8.59 0.08
CA LEU A 87 9.76 8.85 -0.71
C LEU A 87 8.55 9.12 0.20
N TYR A 88 8.30 8.25 1.18
CA TYR A 88 7.21 8.45 2.14
C TYR A 88 7.40 9.72 2.97
N LEU A 89 8.62 10.03 3.39
CA LEU A 89 8.91 11.27 4.09
C LEU A 89 8.61 12.50 3.22
N ALA A 90 8.99 12.47 1.94
CA ALA A 90 8.70 13.53 0.99
C ALA A 90 7.18 13.68 0.76
N MET A 91 6.45 12.57 0.59
CA MET A 91 5.00 12.58 0.45
C MET A 91 4.30 13.15 1.70
N ILE A 92 4.72 12.74 2.90
CA ILE A 92 4.18 13.27 4.16
C ILE A 92 4.48 14.76 4.29
N SER A 93 5.70 15.18 3.97
CA SER A 93 6.11 16.59 4.00
C SER A 93 5.27 17.43 3.03
N CYS A 94 5.10 16.96 1.79
CA CYS A 94 4.26 17.60 0.79
C CYS A 94 2.81 17.73 1.27
N MET A 95 2.23 16.64 1.78
CA MET A 95 0.87 16.63 2.33
C MET A 95 0.72 17.59 3.52
N SER A 96 1.75 17.73 4.36
CA SER A 96 1.71 18.64 5.51
C SER A 96 1.63 20.12 5.10
N ILE A 97 2.28 20.49 3.99
CA ILE A 97 2.26 21.84 3.43
C ILE A 97 0.92 22.09 2.73
N LEU A 98 0.54 21.20 1.81
CA LEU A 98 -0.70 21.30 1.04
C LEU A 98 -1.95 21.26 1.92
N ARG A 99 -1.91 20.53 3.04
CA ARG A 99 -3.02 20.47 4.01
C ARG A 99 -3.46 21.85 4.47
N ARG A 100 -2.53 22.78 4.72
CA ARG A 100 -2.89 24.14 5.16
C ARG A 100 -3.65 24.88 4.06
N GLN A 101 -3.16 24.79 2.82
CA GLN A 101 -3.80 25.43 1.68
C GLN A 101 -5.20 24.85 1.39
N TRP A 102 -5.34 23.52 1.39
CA TRP A 102 -6.61 22.85 1.09
C TRP A 102 -7.70 23.09 2.12
N VAL A 103 -7.32 23.19 3.41
CA VAL A 103 -8.29 23.42 4.49
C VAL A 103 -8.70 24.88 4.55
N ASP A 104 -7.72 25.80 4.52
CA ASP A 104 -7.98 27.21 4.84
C ASP A 104 -8.46 28.00 3.60
N GLN A 105 -7.93 27.70 2.40
CA GLN A 105 -8.25 28.44 1.18
C GLN A 105 -9.27 27.73 0.30
N GLU A 106 -9.09 26.43 0.05
CA GLU A 106 -9.94 25.67 -0.89
C GLU A 106 -11.15 25.01 -0.21
N ARG A 107 -11.22 25.04 1.13
CA ARG A 107 -12.30 24.44 1.96
C ARG A 107 -12.68 23.04 1.47
N LEU A 108 -11.67 22.21 1.21
CA LEU A 108 -11.90 20.86 0.69
C LEU A 108 -12.78 20.08 1.66
N ILE A 109 -13.97 19.69 1.20
CA ILE A 109 -14.89 18.87 1.98
C ILE A 109 -14.31 17.45 2.02
N PHE A 110 -14.24 16.84 3.21
CA PHE A 110 -13.75 15.47 3.41
C PHE A 110 -14.91 14.48 3.60
N PRO A 111 -15.67 14.13 2.55
CA PRO A 111 -16.87 13.29 2.68
C PRO A 111 -16.55 11.90 3.26
N LEU A 112 -15.37 11.36 2.97
CA LEU A 112 -14.92 10.05 3.48
C LEU A 112 -14.75 10.03 5.00
N VAL A 113 -14.53 11.18 5.64
CA VAL A 113 -14.33 11.26 7.10
C VAL A 113 -15.67 11.36 7.84
N GLN A 114 -16.75 11.74 7.15
CA GLN A 114 -18.07 11.93 7.75
C GLN A 114 -18.64 10.64 8.36
N LEU A 115 -18.43 9.50 7.70
CA LEU A 115 -18.93 8.21 8.19
C LEU A 115 -18.20 7.74 9.46
N PRO A 116 -16.85 7.68 9.52
CA PRO A 116 -16.13 7.40 10.76
C PRO A 116 -16.46 8.36 11.91
N LEU A 117 -16.66 9.66 11.59
CA LEU A 117 -17.09 10.65 12.57
C LEU A 117 -18.50 10.33 13.11
N ALA A 118 -19.46 9.99 12.24
CA ALA A 118 -20.81 9.60 12.66
C ALA A 118 -20.82 8.31 13.50
N MET A 119 -19.89 7.38 13.26
CA MET A 119 -19.72 6.16 14.06
C MET A 119 -19.15 6.43 15.45
N THR A 120 -18.37 7.49 15.62
CA THR A 120 -17.67 7.84 16.87
C THR A 120 -18.38 8.93 17.68
N GLN A 121 -19.46 9.51 17.16
CA GLN A 121 -20.30 10.44 17.92
C GLN A 121 -20.93 9.74 19.13
N GLU A 122 -20.62 10.24 20.32
CA GLU A 122 -21.27 9.82 21.57
C GLU A 122 -22.65 10.50 21.68
N GLY A 123 -23.67 9.76 22.12
CA GLY A 123 -25.02 10.32 22.28
C GLY A 123 -25.10 11.30 23.45
N GLU A 124 -25.65 12.50 23.23
CA GLU A 124 -25.91 13.48 24.29
C GLU A 124 -26.97 12.93 25.28
N GLY A 125 -26.55 12.59 26.50
CA GLY A 125 -27.44 12.13 27.56
C GLY A 125 -26.72 11.65 28.83
N SER A 126 -27.35 11.86 30.00
CA SER A 126 -26.81 11.53 31.34
C SER A 126 -26.50 10.03 31.55
N ARG A 127 -27.01 9.14 30.70
CA ARG A 127 -26.61 7.72 30.62
C ARG A 127 -25.85 7.50 29.32
N ARG A 128 -24.53 7.29 29.40
CA ARG A 128 -23.69 6.90 28.26
C ARG A 128 -24.20 5.58 27.66
N PRO A 129 -24.82 5.58 26.48
CA PRO A 129 -25.19 4.33 25.84
C PRO A 129 -23.95 3.63 25.28
N LEU A 130 -23.89 2.29 25.38
CA LEU A 130 -22.81 1.46 24.80
C LEU A 130 -22.73 1.52 23.26
N LEU A 131 -23.78 2.01 22.59
CA LEU A 131 -23.90 2.07 21.14
C LEU A 131 -24.22 3.50 20.69
N GLY A 132 -23.46 3.99 19.72
CA GLY A 132 -23.63 5.31 19.11
C GLY A 132 -24.96 5.46 18.36
N PRO A 133 -25.42 6.70 18.14
CA PRO A 133 -26.71 7.02 17.52
C PRO A 133 -26.85 6.48 16.08
N LEU A 134 -25.75 6.43 15.32
CA LEU A 134 -25.73 5.86 13.96
C LEU A 134 -26.16 4.38 13.96
N PHE A 135 -25.59 3.58 14.88
CA PHE A 135 -25.86 2.14 14.99
C PHE A 135 -27.29 1.82 15.43
N ARG A 136 -27.99 2.79 16.03
CA ARG A 136 -29.39 2.69 16.44
C ARG A 136 -30.38 3.01 15.33
N SER A 137 -29.94 3.61 14.23
CA SER A 137 -30.83 3.96 13.13
C SER A 137 -31.25 2.69 12.36
N PRO A 138 -32.56 2.37 12.29
CA PRO A 138 -33.02 1.14 11.63
C PRO A 138 -32.81 1.18 10.10
N LEU A 139 -32.58 2.37 9.54
CA LEU A 139 -32.28 2.58 8.13
C LEU A 139 -30.81 2.30 7.75
N MET A 140 -29.89 2.26 8.71
CA MET A 140 -28.46 2.01 8.43
C MET A 140 -28.23 0.57 7.94
N TRP A 141 -28.82 -0.42 8.61
CA TRP A 141 -28.62 -1.83 8.31
C TRP A 141 -29.09 -2.27 6.91
N PRO A 142 -30.26 -1.85 6.41
CA PRO A 142 -30.65 -2.13 5.03
C PRO A 142 -29.87 -1.29 4.00
N ALA A 143 -29.29 -0.15 4.38
CA ALA A 143 -28.50 0.71 3.48
C ALA A 143 -27.03 0.28 3.35
N LEU A 144 -26.45 -0.38 4.35
CA LEU A 144 -25.07 -0.90 4.32
C LEU A 144 -24.75 -1.79 3.09
N PRO A 145 -25.63 -2.72 2.64
CA PRO A 145 -25.40 -3.51 1.43
C PRO A 145 -25.69 -2.73 0.13
N PHE A 146 -26.41 -1.62 0.20
CA PHE A 146 -26.72 -0.76 -0.95
C PHE A 146 -25.83 0.48 -0.90
N GLN A 147 -24.58 0.39 -1.40
CA GLN A 147 -23.81 1.59 -1.74
C GLN A 147 -24.67 2.46 -2.68
N PRO A 148 -25.13 3.65 -2.28
CA PRO A 148 -25.90 4.49 -3.16
C PRO A 148 -24.93 5.12 -4.16
N CYS A 149 -24.76 4.44 -5.28
CA CYS A 149 -24.25 5.06 -6.50
C CYS A 149 -25.16 6.26 -6.81
N CYS A 150 -24.64 7.46 -6.62
CA CYS A 150 -25.16 8.74 -7.13
C CYS A 150 -26.69 8.85 -7.22
N ARG A 151 -27.35 9.22 -6.11
CA ARG A 151 -28.65 9.88 -6.24
C ARG A 151 -28.40 11.30 -6.74
N ARG A 152 -28.34 11.45 -8.06
CA ARG A 152 -28.31 12.73 -8.78
C ARG A 152 -29.49 13.58 -8.24
N SER A 153 -29.18 14.70 -7.60
CA SER A 153 -30.16 15.73 -7.30
C SER A 153 -30.57 16.37 -8.62
N THR A 154 -31.69 15.94 -9.18
CA THR A 154 -32.44 16.74 -10.13
C THR A 154 -33.61 17.31 -9.36
N ASP A 155 -33.59 18.64 -9.23
CA ASP A 155 -34.80 19.46 -9.22
C ASP A 155 -35.67 19.13 -10.44
#